data_AF-A0A539CR87-F1
#
_entry.id   AF-A0A539CR87-F1
#
_cell.length_a   1.000
_cell.length_b   1.000
_cell.length_c   1.000
_cell.angle_alpha   90.00
_cell.angle_beta   90.00
_cell.angle_gamma   90.00
#
_symmetry.space_group_name_H-M   'P 1'
#
loop_
_entity.id
_entity.type
_entity.pdbx_description
1 polymer ?
#
loop_
_entity_poly.entity_id
_entity_poly.type
_entity_poly.pdbx_seq_one_letter_code
_entity_poly.pdbx_strand_id
1 'polypeptide(L)'
;MSAALQRSTLEGQNTDCQRAAAGKNLQKCDPGLPIRQIRLGPGLVKSAGPCMVARQTLYAPPCGRRQRNPAELNFMFLTKSLRTKAAGMACLLLTLTMPAILAAFPAAAKVLATVNGKQITDDDMKIAADDLRGTLPPQLDGKARDSYLLDYLINSELVAQKAIADKADQTPEFAKKLAYYREKLLMTSELEKVAAGAATDAAIKATYDEEIKKQKPETEIHARHILVATEDEAKAALKRLMGGEDFEKIAKDLSKDPASEGGDLGWFTKDRMVPEFADAAFKLEVGQVSDPVKSPFGWHIIEILDKREKTPPTFDQVKDQVSRYVVQKAQIAYVADLRKNAKIELTEPPDPKTDTPAAASSAPAAPAPAPAAPGKKPGKK
;
A
#
# COMPACT_ATOMS: atom_id res chain seq x y z
N MET A 1 -49.10 -21.94 19.79
CA MET A 1 -49.36 -22.32 21.19
C MET A 1 -48.35 -21.55 22.03
N SER A 2 -48.74 -20.34 22.44
CA SER A 2 -49.11 -19.98 23.83
C SER A 2 -47.91 -20.14 24.77
N ALA A 3 -47.25 -19.04 25.16
CA ALA A 3 -47.68 -18.11 26.24
C ALA A 3 -47.47 -18.77 27.61
N ALA A 4 -47.01 -18.13 28.67
CA ALA A 4 -46.62 -16.77 29.03
C ALA A 4 -45.89 -16.92 30.40
N LEU A 5 -45.18 -15.96 30.95
CA LEU A 5 -45.71 -14.91 31.85
C LEU A 5 -44.50 -14.03 32.23
N GLN A 6 -44.51 -12.73 31.87
CA GLN A 6 -44.86 -11.55 32.69
C GLN A 6 -43.63 -10.95 33.42
N ARG A 7 -43.17 -9.74 33.02
CA ARG A 7 -43.66 -8.37 33.39
C ARG A 7 -43.41 -8.10 34.90
N SER A 8 -42.80 -7.00 35.35
CA SER A 8 -42.86 -5.62 34.85
C SER A 8 -41.83 -4.68 35.54
N THR A 9 -41.56 -3.56 34.84
CA THR A 9 -41.45 -2.14 35.30
C THR A 9 -40.24 -1.68 36.14
N LEU A 10 -39.42 -0.81 35.53
CA LEU A 10 -39.24 0.66 35.79
C LEU A 10 -38.18 0.86 36.91
N GLU A 11 -37.19 1.75 36.87
CA GLU A 11 -37.06 3.12 36.35
C GLU A 11 -35.56 3.51 36.53
N GLY A 12 -35.07 4.53 35.82
CA GLY A 12 -33.99 5.38 36.36
C GLY A 12 -32.57 5.25 35.79
N GLN A 13 -32.27 6.10 34.80
CA GLN A 13 -31.14 7.05 34.79
C GLN A 13 -29.70 6.55 35.04
N ASN A 14 -28.95 6.47 33.94
CA ASN A 14 -27.71 7.23 33.67
C ASN A 14 -26.95 7.81 34.88
N THR A 15 -25.81 7.23 35.26
CA THR A 15 -24.54 7.94 35.55
C THR A 15 -23.36 6.98 35.81
N ASP A 16 -22.24 7.37 35.21
CA ASP A 16 -20.88 7.37 35.75
C ASP A 16 -20.10 6.08 36.03
N CYS A 17 -19.13 5.86 35.12
CA CYS A 17 -17.71 5.77 35.46
C CYS A 17 -17.37 6.25 36.89
N GLN A 18 -17.00 5.33 37.78
CA GLN A 18 -15.79 5.42 38.62
C GLN A 18 -15.71 4.25 39.62
N ARG A 19 -14.46 3.89 39.94
CA ARG A 19 -13.97 3.03 41.04
C ARG A 19 -14.02 1.51 40.86
N ALA A 20 -12.82 0.95 40.70
CA ALA A 20 -12.38 -0.11 41.60
C ALA A 20 -10.89 0.11 41.94
N ALA A 21 -10.63 0.58 43.15
CA ALA A 21 -9.35 0.46 43.82
C ALA A 21 -9.52 -0.62 44.89
N ALA A 22 -8.73 -1.69 44.85
CA ALA A 22 -8.42 -2.52 46.02
C ALA A 22 -7.32 -3.53 45.69
N GLY A 23 -6.21 -3.50 46.43
CA GLY A 23 -5.14 -4.51 46.35
C GLY A 23 -3.81 -4.01 46.90
N LYS A 24 -3.71 -3.82 48.22
CA LYS A 24 -2.51 -3.40 48.95
C LYS A 24 -1.46 -4.53 49.00
N ASN A 25 -0.17 -4.18 48.90
CA ASN A 25 0.79 -4.54 49.95
C ASN A 25 2.02 -3.61 49.95
N LEU A 26 2.26 -3.01 51.13
CA LEU A 26 3.37 -2.12 51.46
C LEU A 26 4.54 -2.97 52.00
N GLN A 27 5.79 -2.66 51.63
CA GLN A 27 6.83 -2.42 52.65
C GLN A 27 8.16 -1.86 52.12
N LYS A 28 8.63 -0.86 52.87
CA LYS A 28 10.01 -0.39 53.15
C LYS A 28 10.68 0.60 52.18
N CYS A 29 10.66 1.85 52.62
CA CYS A 29 11.69 2.86 52.36
C CYS A 29 12.94 2.57 53.23
N ASP A 30 14.13 2.84 52.68
CA ASP A 30 15.31 3.27 53.46
C ASP A 30 16.12 4.29 52.60
N PRO A 31 16.71 5.35 53.19
CA PRO A 31 17.32 6.48 52.48
C PRO A 31 18.86 6.42 52.46
N GLY A 32 19.50 6.96 51.41
CA GLY A 32 20.97 7.10 51.39
C GLY A 32 21.57 7.64 50.09
N LEU A 33 21.76 8.97 50.05
CA LEU A 33 22.73 9.87 49.34
C LEU A 33 23.81 9.31 48.35
N PRO A 34 24.54 10.16 47.56
CA PRO A 34 24.45 11.63 47.36
C PRO A 34 24.54 12.16 45.90
N ILE A 35 23.91 13.31 45.71
CA ILE A 35 24.35 14.56 45.04
C ILE A 35 25.66 14.53 44.22
N ARG A 36 25.56 14.93 42.94
CA ARG A 36 26.51 15.87 42.30
C ARG A 36 25.78 17.05 41.65
N GLN A 37 25.96 18.20 42.31
CA GLN A 37 26.02 19.59 41.83
C GLN A 37 26.75 19.75 40.46
N ILE A 38 26.65 20.79 39.63
CA ILE A 38 26.06 22.15 39.59
C ILE A 38 26.36 22.70 38.17
N ARG A 39 25.46 23.46 37.53
CA ARG A 39 25.73 24.84 37.03
C ARG A 39 24.50 25.45 36.35
N LEU A 40 23.83 26.33 37.10
CA LEU A 40 23.03 27.43 36.56
C LEU A 40 23.96 28.64 36.41
N GLY A 41 23.82 29.36 35.29
CA GLY A 41 24.27 30.74 35.13
C GLY A 41 23.05 31.69 35.08
N PRO A 42 23.19 32.96 35.51
CA PRO A 42 22.08 33.75 36.05
C PRO A 42 21.55 34.84 35.10
N GLY A 43 20.29 35.26 35.30
CA GLY A 43 19.78 36.50 34.71
C GLY A 43 18.28 36.78 34.94
N LEU A 44 17.96 37.37 36.10
CA LEU A 44 16.90 38.35 36.45
C LEU A 44 15.69 38.56 35.50
N VAL A 45 14.46 38.89 35.91
CA VAL A 45 13.64 38.85 37.14
C VAL A 45 12.32 39.56 36.77
N LYS A 46 11.19 39.03 37.26
CA LYS A 46 9.87 39.65 37.53
C LYS A 46 9.16 40.45 36.42
N SER A 47 7.93 40.01 36.09
CA SER A 47 6.71 40.64 36.60
C SER A 47 5.49 39.72 36.44
N ALA A 48 4.51 39.89 37.33
CA ALA A 48 3.39 39.00 37.55
C ALA A 48 2.06 39.61 37.05
N GLY A 49 1.23 38.75 36.45
CA GLY A 49 -0.25 38.78 36.44
C GLY A 49 -0.95 39.61 35.36
N PRO A 50 -2.29 39.44 35.16
CA PRO A 50 -3.13 38.29 35.52
C PRO A 50 -4.03 37.79 34.35
N CYS A 51 -4.69 36.67 34.62
CA CYS A 51 -5.91 36.10 34.01
C CYS A 51 -6.62 36.89 32.89
N MET A 52 -6.77 36.25 31.73
CA MET A 52 -7.99 36.41 30.91
C MET A 52 -8.49 35.06 30.42
N VAL A 53 -9.74 34.78 30.82
CA VAL A 53 -10.59 33.68 30.43
C VAL A 53 -10.98 33.87 28.95
N ALA A 54 -10.57 32.94 28.08
CA ALA A 54 -11.05 32.90 26.70
C ALA A 54 -12.13 31.81 26.57
N ARG A 55 -13.37 32.27 26.39
CA ARG A 55 -14.57 31.50 26.05
C ARG A 55 -14.31 30.53 24.90
N GLN A 56 -14.58 29.25 25.13
CA GLN A 56 -14.89 28.29 24.08
C GLN A 56 -16.31 28.55 23.55
N THR A 57 -16.43 28.97 22.30
CA THR A 57 -17.71 28.90 21.56
C THR A 57 -17.77 27.57 20.80
N LEU A 58 -18.69 26.72 21.27
CA LEU A 58 -19.13 25.48 20.65
C LEU A 58 -19.70 25.75 19.25
N TYR A 59 -19.23 24.98 18.26
CA TYR A 59 -19.81 24.88 16.92
C TYR A 59 -20.69 23.62 16.88
N ALA A 60 -21.99 23.78 16.66
CA ALA A 60 -22.93 22.69 16.40
C ALA A 60 -23.21 22.59 14.89
N PRO A 61 -23.36 21.38 14.31
CA PRO A 61 -23.70 21.21 12.89
C PRO A 61 -25.22 21.16 12.66
N PRO A 62 -25.74 21.57 11.48
CA PRO A 62 -27.11 21.25 11.12
C PRO A 62 -27.22 19.93 10.35
N CYS A 63 -28.17 19.12 10.80
CA CYS A 63 -28.69 17.92 10.16
C CYS A 63 -29.27 18.15 8.76
N GLY A 64 -28.93 17.21 7.86
CA GLY A 64 -29.83 16.43 7.01
C GLY A 64 -30.97 17.11 6.24
N ARG A 65 -30.92 17.04 4.90
CA ARG A 65 -32.13 16.88 4.09
C ARG A 65 -31.92 16.13 2.77
N ARG A 66 -32.61 14.98 2.71
CA ARG A 66 -33.14 14.14 1.61
C ARG A 66 -32.69 14.38 0.15
N GLN A 67 -32.20 13.29 -0.44
CA GLN A 67 -32.22 12.98 -1.87
C GLN A 67 -33.64 13.02 -2.46
N ARG A 68 -33.77 13.53 -3.69
CA ARG A 68 -34.82 13.13 -4.66
C ARG A 68 -34.15 12.83 -6.00
N ASN A 69 -34.38 11.63 -6.51
CA ASN A 69 -34.13 11.21 -7.89
C ASN A 69 -35.03 12.01 -8.86
N PRO A 70 -34.60 12.27 -10.10
CA PRO A 70 -35.50 12.52 -11.21
C PRO A 70 -35.62 11.25 -12.06
N ALA A 71 -36.85 10.76 -12.22
CA ALA A 71 -37.23 9.85 -13.28
C ALA A 71 -38.53 10.38 -13.90
N GLU A 72 -38.62 10.22 -15.21
CA GLU A 72 -39.82 10.29 -16.04
C GLU A 72 -40.39 11.71 -16.31
N LEU A 73 -40.24 12.20 -17.54
CA LEU A 73 -41.33 12.08 -18.53
C LEU A 73 -40.86 12.57 -19.92
N ASN A 74 -40.80 11.63 -20.86
CA ASN A 74 -40.98 11.88 -22.29
C ASN A 74 -42.44 12.26 -22.56
N PHE A 75 -42.70 13.20 -23.47
CA PHE A 75 -43.77 13.15 -24.48
C PHE A 75 -43.64 14.42 -25.37
N MET A 76 -43.05 14.34 -26.57
CA MET A 76 -43.67 14.01 -27.87
C MET A 76 -44.43 15.18 -28.54
N PHE A 77 -44.12 15.34 -29.83
CA PHE A 77 -44.86 16.03 -30.90
C PHE A 77 -44.52 17.49 -31.28
N LEU A 78 -43.74 17.57 -32.37
CA LEU A 78 -44.03 18.28 -33.63
C LEU A 78 -45.03 19.44 -33.57
N THR A 79 -44.63 20.62 -34.08
CA THR A 79 -45.09 21.12 -35.40
C THR A 79 -44.41 22.43 -35.83
N LYS A 80 -43.98 22.43 -37.10
CA LYS A 80 -43.89 23.51 -38.10
C LYS A 80 -43.44 24.94 -37.71
N SER A 81 -42.22 25.25 -38.19
CA SER A 81 -41.88 26.34 -39.13
C SER A 81 -42.94 27.42 -39.42
N LEU A 82 -42.65 28.67 -39.05
CA LEU A 82 -42.92 29.84 -39.89
C LEU A 82 -41.79 30.88 -39.78
N ARG A 83 -41.24 31.23 -40.94
CA ARG A 83 -40.37 32.40 -41.18
C ARG A 83 -41.24 33.65 -41.26
N THR A 84 -40.87 34.71 -40.55
CA THR A 84 -41.19 36.09 -40.94
C THR A 84 -40.04 37.02 -40.56
N LYS A 85 -39.53 37.74 -41.57
CA LYS A 85 -38.59 38.85 -41.46
C LYS A 85 -39.36 40.12 -41.08
N ALA A 86 -38.81 41.00 -40.24
CA ALA A 86 -38.82 42.45 -40.45
C ALA A 86 -38.10 43.18 -39.31
N ALA A 87 -37.31 44.18 -39.71
CA ALA A 87 -36.62 45.14 -38.88
C ALA A 87 -37.58 46.11 -38.17
N GLY A 88 -37.17 46.59 -37.01
CA GLY A 88 -37.88 47.63 -36.27
C GLY A 88 -37.00 48.18 -35.15
N MET A 89 -36.23 49.21 -35.49
CA MET A 89 -35.46 50.04 -34.56
C MET A 89 -36.45 50.85 -33.71
N ALA A 90 -36.55 50.53 -32.42
CA ALA A 90 -37.24 51.36 -31.42
C ALA A 90 -36.36 51.44 -30.17
N CYS A 91 -35.76 52.61 -30.02
CA CYS A 91 -34.96 53.03 -28.88
C CYS A 91 -35.89 53.14 -27.66
N LEU A 92 -35.96 52.08 -26.85
CA LEU A 92 -36.63 52.10 -25.55
C LEU A 92 -35.54 52.02 -24.47
N LEU A 93 -35.43 53.10 -23.69
CA LEU A 93 -34.59 53.20 -22.49
C LEU A 93 -35.01 52.12 -21.48
N LEU A 94 -34.42 50.92 -21.59
CA LEU A 94 -34.39 49.94 -20.51
C LEU A 94 -33.17 50.26 -19.65
N THR A 95 -33.41 50.74 -18.44
CA THR A 95 -32.44 50.66 -17.35
C THR A 95 -32.10 49.19 -17.14
N LEU A 96 -31.04 48.72 -17.79
CA LEU A 96 -30.40 47.44 -17.52
C LEU A 96 -29.81 47.54 -16.10
N THR A 97 -30.63 47.24 -15.09
CA THR A 97 -30.14 46.71 -13.83
C THR A 97 -29.53 45.36 -14.17
N MET A 98 -28.28 45.37 -14.60
CA MET A 98 -27.46 44.19 -14.76
C MET A 98 -27.42 43.54 -13.37
N PRO A 99 -28.09 42.39 -13.12
CA PRO A 99 -27.85 41.69 -11.88
C PRO A 99 -26.38 41.35 -11.92
N ALA A 100 -25.59 41.92 -11.01
CA ALA A 100 -24.23 41.51 -10.78
C ALA A 100 -24.29 40.01 -10.47
N ILE A 101 -24.02 39.19 -11.49
CA ILE A 101 -23.71 37.79 -11.29
C ILE A 101 -22.44 37.85 -10.46
N LEU A 102 -22.59 37.68 -9.15
CA LEU A 102 -21.51 37.31 -8.26
C LEU A 102 -21.05 35.95 -8.78
N ALA A 103 -20.14 35.97 -9.76
CA ALA A 103 -19.31 34.81 -10.03
C ALA A 103 -18.64 34.52 -8.69
N ALA A 104 -19.00 33.40 -8.08
CA ALA A 104 -18.23 32.85 -6.98
C ALA A 104 -16.84 32.59 -7.56
N PHE A 105 -15.94 33.56 -7.42
CA PHE A 105 -14.53 33.32 -7.65
C PHE A 105 -14.14 32.18 -6.72
N PRO A 106 -13.51 31.11 -7.22
CA PRO A 106 -12.95 30.10 -6.33
C PRO A 106 -12.10 30.84 -5.31
N ALA A 107 -12.23 30.47 -4.03
CA ALA A 107 -11.45 31.05 -2.95
C ALA A 107 -9.99 31.18 -3.43
N ALA A 108 -9.49 32.41 -3.50
CA ALA A 108 -8.18 32.66 -4.09
C ALA A 108 -7.15 31.81 -3.35
N ALA A 109 -6.46 30.93 -4.08
CA ALA A 109 -5.44 30.06 -3.53
C ALA A 109 -4.45 30.90 -2.71
N LYS A 110 -4.03 30.37 -1.55
CA LYS A 110 -3.16 31.11 -0.64
C LYS A 110 -1.79 31.24 -1.29
N VAL A 111 -1.41 32.47 -1.62
CA VAL A 111 -0.07 32.77 -2.15
C VAL A 111 0.98 32.56 -1.07
N LEU A 112 1.98 31.74 -1.37
CA LEU A 112 3.07 31.39 -0.46
C LEU A 112 4.38 32.08 -0.84
N ALA A 113 4.63 32.27 -2.14
CA ALA A 113 5.78 33.02 -2.65
C ALA A 113 5.45 33.70 -4.00
N THR A 114 6.31 34.62 -4.42
CA THR A 114 6.24 35.23 -5.76
C THR A 114 7.64 35.32 -6.35
N VAL A 115 7.83 34.74 -7.53
CA VAL A 115 9.11 34.66 -8.23
C VAL A 115 8.99 35.41 -9.55
N ASN A 116 9.62 36.59 -9.63
CA ASN A 116 9.58 37.47 -10.82
C ASN A 116 8.14 37.74 -11.33
N GLY A 117 7.20 37.91 -10.40
CA GLY A 117 5.79 38.18 -10.71
C GLY A 117 4.91 36.94 -10.86
N LYS A 118 5.47 35.72 -10.94
CA LYS A 118 4.69 34.47 -10.90
C LYS A 118 4.45 34.05 -9.46
N GLN A 119 3.18 33.80 -9.10
CA GLN A 119 2.78 33.38 -7.77
C GLN A 119 2.95 31.86 -7.61
N ILE A 120 3.45 31.43 -6.46
CA ILE A 120 3.48 30.04 -6.01
C ILE A 120 2.46 29.92 -4.87
N THR A 121 1.54 28.98 -4.99
CA THR A 121 0.34 28.85 -4.13
C THR A 121 0.34 27.56 -3.30
N ASP A 122 -0.63 27.43 -2.40
CA ASP A 122 -0.84 26.19 -1.65
C ASP A 122 -1.32 25.02 -2.51
N ASP A 123 -1.91 25.26 -3.68
CA ASP A 123 -2.27 24.20 -4.62
C ASP A 123 -1.03 23.65 -5.35
N ASP A 124 -0.10 24.52 -5.75
CA ASP A 124 1.19 24.11 -6.33
C ASP A 124 1.97 23.22 -5.36
N MET A 125 1.90 23.55 -4.07
CA MET A 125 2.48 22.74 -2.99
C MET A 125 1.85 21.35 -2.87
N LYS A 126 0.53 21.22 -3.03
CA LYS A 126 -0.15 19.92 -2.99
C LYS A 126 0.29 19.06 -4.17
N ILE A 127 0.34 19.65 -5.37
CA ILE A 127 0.80 18.96 -6.58
C ILE A 127 2.25 18.50 -6.41
N ALA A 128 3.14 19.35 -5.91
CA ALA A 128 4.53 19.00 -5.67
C ALA A 128 4.69 17.91 -4.60
N ALA A 129 3.89 17.96 -3.53
CA ALA A 129 3.91 16.94 -2.48
C ALA A 129 3.50 15.56 -3.03
N ASP A 130 2.53 15.52 -3.95
CA ASP A 130 2.08 14.29 -4.58
C ASP A 130 3.10 13.74 -5.58
N ASP A 131 3.66 14.60 -6.45
CA ASP A 131 4.68 14.23 -7.44
C ASP A 131 5.97 13.71 -6.77
N LEU A 132 6.42 14.36 -5.71
CA LEU A 132 7.67 14.04 -5.03
C LEU A 132 7.54 12.98 -3.94
N ARG A 133 6.35 12.43 -3.68
CA ARG A 133 6.06 11.54 -2.54
C ARG A 133 7.06 10.38 -2.38
N GLY A 134 7.53 9.81 -3.49
CA GLY A 134 8.51 8.71 -3.50
C GLY A 134 9.98 9.13 -3.39
N THR A 135 10.27 10.42 -3.52
CA THR A 135 11.63 11.00 -3.51
C THR A 135 11.93 11.85 -2.29
N LEU A 136 10.90 12.24 -1.53
CA LEU A 136 11.07 13.02 -0.31
C LEU A 136 11.78 12.16 0.76
N PRO A 137 12.78 12.72 1.48
CA PRO A 137 13.38 12.03 2.60
C PRO A 137 12.31 11.63 3.63
N PRO A 138 12.30 10.36 4.10
CA PRO A 138 11.20 9.85 4.94
C PRO A 138 11.13 10.52 6.32
N GLN A 139 12.21 11.15 6.77
CA GLN A 139 12.26 11.91 8.04
C GLN A 139 11.73 13.34 7.91
N LEU A 140 11.40 13.79 6.70
CA LEU A 140 10.99 15.17 6.44
C LEU A 140 9.48 15.33 6.62
N ASP A 141 9.07 15.95 7.72
CA ASP A 141 7.67 16.11 8.10
C ASP A 141 7.29 17.55 8.48
N GLY A 142 5.99 17.76 8.66
CA GLY A 142 5.40 19.03 9.11
C GLY A 142 5.95 20.26 8.40
N LYS A 143 6.32 21.27 9.20
CA LYS A 143 6.84 22.55 8.68
C LYS A 143 8.15 22.40 7.91
N ALA A 144 9.01 21.45 8.27
CA ALA A 144 10.29 21.25 7.58
C ALA A 144 10.06 20.75 6.15
N ARG A 145 9.10 19.82 5.98
CA ARG A 145 8.64 19.37 4.67
C ARG A 145 8.04 20.50 3.85
N ASP A 146 7.18 21.30 4.48
CA ASP A 146 6.52 22.41 3.78
C ASP A 146 7.55 23.46 3.32
N SER A 147 8.55 23.80 4.14
CA SER A 147 9.66 24.68 3.72
C SER A 147 10.46 24.09 2.56
N TYR A 148 10.81 22.80 2.62
CA TYR A 148 11.55 22.14 1.54
C TYR A 148 10.80 22.16 0.21
N LEU A 149 9.49 21.85 0.23
CA LEU A 149 8.66 21.85 -0.98
C LEU A 149 8.51 23.27 -1.54
N LEU A 150 8.38 24.28 -0.68
CA LEU A 150 8.31 25.68 -1.12
C LEU A 150 9.63 26.12 -1.78
N ASP A 151 10.77 25.80 -1.15
CA ASP A 151 12.10 26.08 -1.71
C ASP A 151 12.32 25.34 -3.03
N TYR A 152 11.88 24.08 -3.13
CA TYR A 152 11.91 23.31 -4.37
C TYR A 152 11.12 24.01 -5.48
N LEU A 153 9.89 24.45 -5.21
CA LEU A 153 9.05 25.15 -6.18
C LEU A 153 9.65 26.49 -6.61
N ILE A 154 10.21 27.27 -5.68
CA ILE A 154 10.90 28.53 -5.97
C ILE A 154 12.10 28.29 -6.90
N ASN A 155 12.94 27.31 -6.56
CA ASN A 155 14.14 27.00 -7.35
C ASN A 155 13.78 26.44 -8.73
N SER A 156 12.78 25.56 -8.79
CA SER A 156 12.26 25.01 -10.05
C SER A 156 11.74 26.13 -10.96
N GLU A 157 10.98 27.08 -10.41
CA GLU A 157 10.47 28.23 -11.15
C GLU A 157 11.60 29.14 -11.68
N LEU A 158 12.62 29.44 -10.88
CA LEU A 158 13.78 30.22 -11.32
C LEU A 158 14.50 29.56 -12.50
N VAL A 159 14.71 28.25 -12.43
CA VAL A 159 15.35 27.48 -13.52
C VAL A 159 14.45 27.44 -14.76
N ALA A 160 13.14 27.25 -14.59
CA ALA A 160 12.18 27.25 -15.68
C ALA A 160 12.15 28.60 -16.41
N GLN A 161 12.13 29.72 -15.68
CA GLN A 161 12.19 31.06 -16.27
C GLN A 161 13.49 31.29 -17.05
N LYS A 162 14.63 30.84 -16.52
CA LYS A 162 15.90 30.90 -17.25
C LYS A 162 15.86 30.07 -18.54
N ALA A 163 15.32 28.85 -18.48
CA ALA A 163 15.19 27.97 -19.63
C ALA A 163 14.29 28.58 -20.73
N ILE A 164 13.20 29.24 -20.34
CA ILE A 164 12.30 29.97 -21.26
C ILE A 164 13.02 31.18 -21.87
N ALA A 165 13.78 31.94 -21.07
CA ALA A 165 14.57 33.06 -21.58
C ALA A 165 15.62 32.60 -22.61
N ASP A 166 16.18 31.40 -22.42
CA ASP A 166 17.11 30.74 -23.35
C ASP A 166 16.41 30.06 -24.53
N LYS A 167 15.08 30.11 -24.60
CA LYS A 167 14.24 29.45 -25.62
C LYS A 167 14.40 27.93 -25.67
N ALA A 168 14.77 27.31 -24.55
CA ALA A 168 14.95 25.85 -24.46
C ALA A 168 13.62 25.09 -24.67
N ASP A 169 12.50 25.74 -24.38
CA ASP A 169 11.13 25.26 -24.58
C ASP A 169 10.65 25.31 -26.05
N GLN A 170 11.39 25.99 -26.94
CA GLN A 170 11.02 26.17 -28.35
C GLN A 170 11.68 25.16 -29.29
N THR A 171 12.38 24.15 -28.75
CA THR A 171 13.03 23.12 -29.56
C THR A 171 12.03 22.04 -30.00
N PRO A 172 12.19 21.43 -31.20
CA PRO A 172 11.36 20.30 -31.61
C PRO A 172 11.41 19.13 -30.63
N GLU A 173 12.55 18.96 -29.95
CA GLU A 173 12.75 17.89 -28.97
C GLU A 173 11.99 18.15 -27.66
N PHE A 174 11.94 19.39 -27.19
CA PHE A 174 11.10 19.78 -26.06
C PHE A 174 9.62 19.60 -26.39
N ALA A 175 9.18 20.02 -27.58
CA ALA A 175 7.79 19.85 -28.02
C ALA A 175 7.37 18.36 -28.04
N LYS A 176 8.24 17.47 -28.53
CA LYS A 176 8.02 16.01 -28.49
C LYS A 176 7.92 15.47 -27.07
N LYS A 177 8.84 15.87 -26.18
CA LYS A 177 8.80 15.46 -24.76
C LYS A 177 7.55 15.96 -24.06
N LEU A 178 7.15 17.21 -24.28
CA LEU A 178 5.94 17.79 -23.72
C LEU A 178 4.69 17.02 -24.15
N ALA A 179 4.58 16.66 -25.43
CA ALA A 179 3.48 15.83 -25.93
C ALA A 179 3.43 14.46 -25.24
N TYR A 180 4.57 13.78 -25.15
CA TYR A 180 4.68 12.49 -24.44
C TYR A 180 4.28 12.60 -22.96
N TYR A 181 4.78 13.61 -22.23
CA TYR A 181 4.44 13.78 -20.82
C TYR A 181 2.97 14.15 -20.62
N ARG A 182 2.37 14.92 -21.54
CA ARG A 182 0.94 15.20 -21.53
C ARG A 182 0.12 13.92 -21.67
N GLU A 183 0.45 13.07 -22.65
CA GLU A 183 -0.23 11.79 -22.84
C GLU A 183 -0.04 10.85 -21.65
N LYS A 184 1.18 10.78 -21.12
CA LYS A 184 1.48 10.00 -19.92
C LYS A 184 0.66 10.48 -18.72
N LEU A 185 0.56 11.78 -18.49
CA LEU A 185 -0.24 12.34 -17.40
C LEU A 185 -1.73 12.01 -17.57
N LEU A 186 -2.27 12.13 -18.79
CA LEU A 186 -3.65 11.73 -19.08
C LEU A 186 -3.88 10.25 -18.77
N MET A 187 -2.93 9.39 -19.18
CA MET A 187 -2.99 7.96 -18.88
C MET A 187 -2.97 7.69 -17.37
N THR A 188 -2.01 8.25 -16.62
CA THR A 188 -1.89 7.99 -15.18
C THR A 188 -3.09 8.54 -14.42
N SER A 189 -3.54 9.76 -14.73
CA SER A 189 -4.73 10.35 -14.08
C SER A 189 -6.01 9.56 -14.36
N GLU A 190 -6.16 8.99 -15.56
CA GLU A 190 -7.33 8.17 -15.87
C GLU A 190 -7.26 6.81 -15.14
N LEU A 191 -6.09 6.17 -15.10
CA LEU A 191 -5.88 4.94 -14.35
C LEU A 191 -6.02 5.13 -12.83
N GLU A 192 -5.70 6.31 -12.30
CA GLU A 192 -5.95 6.68 -10.90
C GLU A 192 -7.44 6.80 -10.61
N LYS A 193 -8.24 7.38 -11.51
CA LYS A 193 -9.71 7.38 -11.37
C LYS A 193 -10.28 5.97 -11.37
N VAL A 194 -9.79 5.11 -12.26
CA VAL A 194 -10.16 3.68 -12.30
C VAL A 194 -9.80 3.00 -10.98
N ALA A 195 -8.59 3.25 -10.46
CA ALA A 195 -8.16 2.71 -9.18
C ALA A 195 -9.05 3.18 -8.02
N ALA A 196 -9.34 4.48 -7.94
CA ALA A 196 -10.20 5.07 -6.92
C ALA A 196 -11.63 4.51 -6.97
N GLY A 197 -12.17 4.26 -8.16
CA GLY A 197 -13.48 3.62 -8.34
C GLY A 197 -13.50 2.13 -7.99
N ALA A 198 -12.38 1.42 -8.17
CA ALA A 198 -12.27 -0.02 -7.92
C ALA A 198 -11.96 -0.37 -6.46
N ALA A 199 -11.24 0.48 -5.73
CA ALA A 199 -10.76 0.25 -4.37
C ALA A 199 -11.85 0.38 -3.29
N THR A 200 -13.04 -0.18 -3.54
CA THR A 200 -14.14 -0.20 -2.57
C THR A 200 -14.00 -1.40 -1.62
N ASP A 201 -14.28 -1.21 -0.33
CA ASP A 201 -14.24 -2.31 0.65
C ASP A 201 -15.13 -3.50 0.22
N ALA A 202 -16.25 -3.22 -0.44
CA ALA A 202 -17.15 -4.24 -0.98
C ALA A 202 -16.49 -5.08 -2.09
N ALA A 203 -15.82 -4.44 -3.06
CA ALA A 203 -15.12 -5.15 -4.13
C ALA A 203 -13.93 -5.96 -3.60
N ILE A 204 -13.20 -5.40 -2.63
CA ILE A 204 -12.07 -6.06 -1.96
C ILE A 204 -12.56 -7.31 -1.22
N LYS A 205 -13.62 -7.18 -0.41
CA LYS A 205 -14.19 -8.31 0.32
C LYS A 205 -14.77 -9.37 -0.62
N ALA A 206 -15.51 -8.97 -1.65
CA ALA A 206 -16.07 -9.90 -2.63
C ALA A 206 -14.97 -10.69 -3.34
N THR A 207 -13.88 -10.03 -3.73
CA THR A 207 -12.74 -10.68 -4.36
C THR A 207 -12.06 -11.67 -3.41
N TYR A 208 -11.85 -11.30 -2.14
CA TYR A 208 -11.35 -12.24 -1.14
C TYR A 208 -12.27 -13.47 -1.00
N ASP A 209 -13.58 -13.26 -0.83
CA ASP A 209 -14.55 -14.34 -0.67
C ASP A 209 -14.56 -15.28 -1.89
N GLU A 210 -14.43 -14.73 -3.11
CA GLU A 210 -14.33 -15.51 -4.35
C GLU A 210 -13.01 -16.30 -4.44
N GLU A 211 -11.88 -15.70 -4.08
CA GLU A 211 -10.59 -16.37 -4.15
C GLU A 211 -10.47 -17.48 -3.09
N ILE A 212 -10.99 -17.27 -1.87
CA ILE A 212 -11.04 -18.33 -0.85
C ILE A 212 -11.93 -19.50 -1.30
N LYS A 213 -13.07 -19.23 -1.96
CA LYS A 213 -13.94 -20.31 -2.49
C LYS A 213 -13.27 -21.15 -3.59
N LYS A 214 -12.31 -20.57 -4.33
CA LYS A 214 -11.56 -21.29 -5.37
C LYS A 214 -10.42 -22.11 -4.79
N GLN A 215 -9.95 -21.78 -3.59
CA GLN A 215 -8.92 -22.57 -2.91
C GLN A 215 -9.52 -23.92 -2.52
N LYS A 216 -8.86 -24.98 -2.94
CA LYS A 216 -9.19 -26.33 -2.47
C LYS A 216 -8.66 -26.46 -1.05
N PRO A 217 -9.36 -27.17 -0.14
CA PRO A 217 -8.77 -27.57 1.12
C PRO A 217 -7.45 -28.29 0.84
N GLU A 218 -6.36 -27.72 1.32
CA GLU A 218 -5.03 -28.29 1.22
C GLU A 218 -4.67 -28.87 2.57
N THR A 219 -4.18 -30.10 2.59
CA THR A 219 -3.61 -30.68 3.80
C THR A 219 -2.14 -30.29 3.89
N GLU A 220 -1.72 -29.83 5.06
CA GLU A 220 -0.32 -29.69 5.43
C GLU A 220 0.07 -30.83 6.37
N ILE A 221 1.25 -31.40 6.15
CA ILE A 221 1.86 -32.36 7.07
C ILE A 221 3.13 -31.76 7.64
N HIS A 222 3.35 -31.99 8.94
CA HIS A 222 4.63 -31.78 9.58
C HIS A 222 5.34 -33.13 9.58
N ALA A 223 6.48 -33.22 8.91
CA ALA A 223 7.23 -34.47 8.83
C ALA A 223 8.72 -34.23 9.08
N ARG A 224 9.39 -35.30 9.49
CA ARG A 224 10.84 -35.40 9.51
C ARG A 224 11.30 -36.55 8.64
N HIS A 225 12.52 -36.46 8.10
CA HIS A 225 13.08 -37.47 7.22
C HIS A 225 14.56 -37.77 7.48
N ILE A 226 14.99 -38.93 7.00
CA ILE A 226 16.41 -39.32 6.93
C ILE A 226 16.72 -39.63 5.47
N LEU A 227 17.63 -38.88 4.88
CA LEU A 227 18.07 -39.07 3.50
C LEU A 227 19.39 -39.85 3.45
N VAL A 228 19.44 -40.96 2.75
CA VAL A 228 20.64 -41.78 2.56
C VAL A 228 20.84 -42.16 1.10
N ALA A 229 22.04 -42.62 0.73
CA ALA A 229 22.35 -42.86 -0.68
C ALA A 229 21.83 -44.21 -1.17
N THR A 230 21.73 -45.20 -0.29
CA THR A 230 21.38 -46.58 -0.66
C THR A 230 20.18 -47.10 0.13
N GLU A 231 19.49 -48.08 -0.45
CA GLU A 231 18.34 -48.73 0.19
C GLU A 231 18.75 -49.47 1.47
N ASP A 232 19.95 -50.04 1.49
CA ASP A 232 20.47 -50.77 2.65
C ASP A 232 20.76 -49.84 3.83
N GLU A 233 21.29 -48.63 3.57
CA GLU A 233 21.42 -47.58 4.59
C GLU A 233 20.04 -47.19 5.15
N ALA A 234 19.02 -47.08 4.30
CA ALA A 234 17.66 -46.71 4.72
C ALA A 234 17.02 -47.82 5.58
N LYS A 235 17.19 -49.08 5.18
CA LYS A 235 16.75 -50.24 5.97
C LYS A 235 17.48 -50.35 7.31
N ALA A 236 18.76 -49.98 7.36
CA ALA A 236 19.52 -49.93 8.60
C ALA A 236 19.00 -48.84 9.55
N ALA A 237 18.71 -47.65 9.01
CA ALA A 237 18.08 -46.56 9.77
C ALA A 237 16.70 -46.98 10.31
N LEU A 238 15.87 -47.61 9.48
CA LEU A 238 14.56 -48.12 9.89
C LEU A 238 14.65 -49.15 11.02
N LYS A 239 15.63 -50.06 10.97
CA LYS A 239 15.88 -51.02 12.06
C LYS A 239 16.26 -50.35 13.38
N ARG A 240 17.10 -49.30 13.34
CA ARG A 240 17.46 -48.49 14.52
C ARG A 240 16.24 -47.79 15.11
N LEU A 241 15.40 -47.20 14.25
CA LEU A 241 14.14 -46.57 14.64
C LEU A 241 13.17 -47.56 15.30
N MET A 242 12.98 -48.74 14.70
CA MET A 242 12.14 -49.80 15.29
C MET A 242 12.71 -50.37 16.59
N GLY A 243 14.03 -50.22 16.80
CA GLY A 243 14.70 -50.53 18.07
C GLY A 243 14.49 -49.49 19.18
N GLY A 244 13.76 -48.40 18.90
CA GLY A 244 13.45 -47.34 19.87
C GLY A 244 14.53 -46.26 19.99
N GLU A 245 15.49 -46.21 19.07
CA GLU A 245 16.47 -45.13 19.03
C GLU A 245 15.82 -43.83 18.50
N ASP A 246 16.27 -42.70 19.03
CA ASP A 246 15.72 -41.38 18.71
C ASP A 246 15.99 -40.98 17.25
N PHE A 247 14.94 -40.54 16.55
CA PHE A 247 15.02 -40.19 15.13
C PHE A 247 16.00 -39.05 14.86
N GLU A 248 16.03 -38.03 15.72
CA GLU A 248 16.88 -36.87 15.54
C GLU A 248 18.37 -37.27 15.60
N LYS A 249 18.72 -38.20 16.49
CA LYS A 249 20.07 -38.78 16.55
C LYS A 249 20.43 -39.52 15.27
N ILE A 250 19.55 -40.40 14.79
CA ILE A 250 19.81 -41.18 13.57
C ILE A 250 19.91 -40.25 12.36
N ALA A 251 19.07 -39.22 12.29
CA ALA A 251 19.13 -38.20 11.24
C ALA A 251 20.46 -37.44 11.28
N LYS A 252 20.95 -37.03 12.47
CA LYS A 252 22.26 -36.38 12.60
C LYS A 252 23.42 -37.31 12.24
N ASP A 253 23.30 -38.60 12.53
CA ASP A 253 24.35 -39.59 12.26
C ASP A 253 24.42 -39.99 10.77
N LEU A 254 23.27 -40.16 10.11
CA LEU A 254 23.18 -40.82 8.81
C LEU A 254 22.63 -39.93 7.68
N SER A 255 21.85 -38.90 7.99
CA SER A 255 21.18 -38.10 6.97
C SER A 255 22.18 -37.29 6.15
N LYS A 256 22.01 -37.32 4.84
CA LYS A 256 22.78 -36.56 3.84
C LYS A 256 22.08 -35.26 3.44
N ASP A 257 20.95 -34.94 4.07
CA ASP A 257 20.25 -33.67 3.84
C ASP A 257 20.86 -32.55 4.72
N PRO A 258 21.57 -31.57 4.14
CA PRO A 258 22.15 -30.45 4.89
C PRO A 258 21.10 -29.40 5.29
N ALA A 259 19.88 -29.44 4.72
CA ALA A 259 18.87 -28.40 4.91
C ALA A 259 17.99 -28.64 6.15
N SER A 260 17.95 -29.87 6.66
CA SER A 260 17.07 -30.27 7.75
C SER A 260 17.84 -30.45 9.06
N GLU A 261 17.62 -29.56 10.04
CA GLU A 261 18.16 -29.72 11.39
C GLU A 261 17.49 -30.92 12.07
N GLY A 262 18.25 -32.01 12.28
CA GLY A 262 17.71 -33.24 12.86
C GLY A 262 16.67 -33.96 11.99
N GLY A 263 16.64 -33.66 10.69
CA GLY A 263 15.70 -34.24 9.74
C GLY A 263 14.33 -33.55 9.67
N ASP A 264 14.07 -32.50 10.46
CA ASP A 264 12.78 -31.80 10.44
C ASP A 264 12.60 -30.96 9.16
N LEU A 265 11.46 -31.16 8.47
CA LEU A 265 11.08 -30.42 7.26
C LEU A 265 10.05 -29.32 7.54
N GLY A 266 9.52 -29.23 8.77
CA GLY A 266 8.43 -28.34 9.11
C GLY A 266 7.12 -28.71 8.41
N TRP A 267 6.20 -27.74 8.31
CA TRP A 267 4.91 -27.90 7.64
C TRP A 267 5.03 -27.70 6.14
N PHE A 268 4.55 -28.66 5.35
CA PHE A 268 4.51 -28.55 3.90
C PHE A 268 3.24 -29.13 3.28
N THR A 269 2.89 -28.60 2.11
CA THR A 269 1.84 -29.11 1.23
C THR A 269 2.44 -30.02 0.15
N LYS A 270 1.59 -30.83 -0.49
CA LYS A 270 1.99 -31.87 -1.45
C LYS A 270 2.80 -31.32 -2.64
N ASP A 271 2.50 -30.12 -3.10
CA ASP A 271 3.12 -29.43 -4.23
C ASP A 271 4.54 -28.91 -3.95
N ARG A 272 4.94 -28.84 -2.67
CA ARG A 272 6.28 -28.36 -2.29
C ARG A 272 7.35 -29.45 -2.26
N MET A 273 6.96 -30.71 -2.44
CA MET A 273 7.85 -31.87 -2.40
C MET A 273 7.85 -32.62 -3.73
N VAL A 274 8.90 -33.43 -3.96
CA VAL A 274 8.92 -34.32 -5.13
C VAL A 274 7.79 -35.35 -5.05
N PRO A 275 7.15 -35.72 -6.18
CA PRO A 275 5.93 -36.53 -6.19
C PRO A 275 6.05 -37.83 -5.39
N GLU A 276 7.19 -38.52 -5.50
CA GLU A 276 7.43 -39.81 -4.85
C GLU A 276 7.46 -39.67 -3.32
N PHE A 277 8.12 -38.63 -2.82
CA PHE A 277 8.18 -38.31 -1.39
C PHE A 277 6.80 -37.88 -0.89
N ALA A 278 6.14 -36.97 -1.61
CA ALA A 278 4.85 -36.45 -1.21
C ALA A 278 3.78 -37.55 -1.18
N ASP A 279 3.75 -38.43 -2.18
CA ASP A 279 2.79 -39.53 -2.24
C ASP A 279 2.99 -40.54 -1.11
N ALA A 280 4.23 -40.81 -0.70
CA ALA A 280 4.52 -41.67 0.45
C ALA A 280 4.13 -40.97 1.76
N ALA A 281 4.60 -39.74 1.98
CA ALA A 281 4.37 -39.00 3.21
C ALA A 281 2.88 -38.75 3.50
N PHE A 282 2.09 -38.38 2.47
CA PHE A 282 0.66 -38.09 2.66
C PHE A 282 -0.22 -39.32 2.90
N LYS A 283 0.28 -40.54 2.58
CA LYS A 283 -0.39 -41.82 2.87
C LYS A 283 -0.19 -42.30 4.31
N LEU A 284 0.82 -41.77 5.01
CA LEU A 284 1.12 -42.15 6.38
C LEU A 284 0.15 -41.48 7.37
N GLU A 285 -0.08 -42.16 8.49
CA GLU A 285 -0.75 -41.61 9.67
C GLU A 285 0.24 -40.88 10.58
N VAL A 286 -0.28 -40.04 11.49
CA VAL A 286 0.54 -39.31 12.45
C VAL A 286 1.24 -40.30 13.39
N GLY A 287 2.55 -40.13 13.58
CA GLY A 287 3.43 -41.03 14.33
C GLY A 287 3.92 -42.24 13.53
N GLN A 288 3.49 -42.41 12.28
CA GLN A 288 3.91 -43.53 11.46
C GLN A 288 5.23 -43.22 10.73
N VAL A 289 6.12 -44.23 10.69
CA VAL A 289 7.35 -44.24 9.89
C VAL A 289 7.10 -45.03 8.60
N SER A 290 7.60 -44.51 7.47
CA SER A 290 7.51 -45.18 6.16
C SER A 290 8.57 -46.26 5.96
N ASP A 291 8.28 -47.17 5.03
CA ASP A 291 9.28 -47.96 4.34
C ASP A 291 10.24 -47.07 3.53
N PRO A 292 11.46 -47.53 3.18
CA PRO A 292 12.39 -46.78 2.34
C PRO A 292 11.76 -46.26 1.04
N VAL A 293 11.69 -44.94 0.90
CA VAL A 293 11.11 -44.25 -0.26
C VAL A 293 12.23 -43.78 -1.20
N LYS A 294 12.21 -44.23 -2.45
CA LYS A 294 13.18 -43.80 -3.46
C LYS A 294 12.78 -42.47 -4.10
N SER A 295 13.73 -41.56 -4.24
CA SER A 295 13.59 -40.27 -4.94
C SER A 295 14.83 -39.99 -5.81
N PRO A 296 14.84 -38.90 -6.61
CA PRO A 296 16.04 -38.45 -7.31
C PRO A 296 17.24 -38.12 -6.40
N PHE A 297 16.99 -37.81 -5.12
CA PHE A 297 18.02 -37.44 -4.14
C PHE A 297 18.61 -38.63 -3.37
N GLY A 298 18.05 -39.83 -3.54
CA GLY A 298 18.41 -41.02 -2.78
C GLY A 298 17.20 -41.68 -2.14
N TRP A 299 17.41 -42.29 -0.97
CA TRP A 299 16.42 -43.02 -0.21
C TRP A 299 16.03 -42.28 1.06
N HIS A 300 14.73 -42.23 1.35
CA HIS A 300 14.16 -41.51 2.47
C HIS A 300 13.48 -42.45 3.43
N ILE A 301 13.65 -42.21 4.72
CA ILE A 301 12.75 -42.70 5.77
C ILE A 301 11.99 -41.49 6.30
N ILE A 302 10.67 -41.51 6.22
CA ILE A 302 9.79 -40.38 6.54
C ILE A 302 8.96 -40.74 7.77
N GLU A 303 8.85 -39.81 8.72
CA GLU A 303 7.94 -39.90 9.85
C GLU A 303 7.04 -38.66 9.89
N ILE A 304 5.72 -38.87 10.06
CA ILE A 304 4.76 -37.78 10.19
C ILE A 304 4.60 -37.41 11.65
N LEU A 305 4.89 -36.16 11.98
CA LEU A 305 4.75 -35.61 13.33
C LEU A 305 3.34 -35.09 13.59
N ASP A 306 2.73 -34.46 12.58
CA ASP A 306 1.36 -33.92 12.67
C ASP A 306 0.74 -33.70 11.28
N LYS A 307 -0.58 -33.58 11.22
CA LYS A 307 -1.36 -33.39 9.99
C LYS A 307 -2.51 -32.42 10.26
N ARG A 308 -2.62 -31.37 9.44
CA ARG A 308 -3.68 -30.36 9.58
C ARG A 308 -4.25 -29.95 8.24
N GLU A 309 -5.47 -29.45 8.25
CA GLU A 309 -5.99 -28.68 7.12
C GLU A 309 -5.38 -27.28 7.15
N LYS A 310 -4.87 -26.83 6.00
CA LYS A 310 -4.34 -25.49 5.82
C LYS A 310 -5.50 -24.51 5.85
N THR A 311 -5.53 -23.71 6.90
CA THR A 311 -6.51 -22.63 7.01
C THR A 311 -6.13 -21.53 6.02
N PRO A 312 -7.05 -21.06 5.16
CA PRO A 312 -6.79 -19.91 4.32
C PRO A 312 -6.47 -18.67 5.18
N PRO A 313 -5.65 -17.74 4.67
CA PRO A 313 -5.34 -16.52 5.40
C PRO A 313 -6.62 -15.70 5.62
N THR A 314 -6.72 -15.01 6.76
CA THR A 314 -7.90 -14.20 7.07
C THR A 314 -7.96 -12.95 6.20
N PHE A 315 -9.16 -12.39 6.04
CA PHE A 315 -9.34 -11.15 5.28
C PHE A 315 -8.40 -10.03 5.74
N ASP A 316 -8.25 -9.85 7.04
CA ASP A 316 -7.41 -8.79 7.61
C ASP A 316 -5.92 -9.01 7.30
N GLN A 317 -5.45 -10.26 7.23
CA GLN A 317 -4.07 -10.58 6.88
C GLN A 317 -3.72 -10.25 5.43
N VAL A 318 -4.71 -10.31 4.52
CA VAL A 318 -4.48 -10.15 3.08
C VAL A 318 -5.20 -8.95 2.47
N LYS A 319 -5.90 -8.12 3.26
CA LYS A 319 -6.73 -7.01 2.77
C LYS A 319 -5.97 -6.12 1.79
N ASP A 320 -4.75 -5.72 2.14
CA ASP A 320 -3.93 -4.83 1.30
C ASP A 320 -3.48 -5.50 0.00
N GLN A 321 -3.17 -6.80 0.05
CA GLN A 321 -2.82 -7.58 -1.14
C GLN A 321 -4.02 -7.73 -2.07
N VAL A 322 -5.20 -8.05 -1.51
CA VAL A 322 -6.45 -8.16 -2.28
C VAL A 322 -6.83 -6.80 -2.86
N SER A 323 -6.65 -5.71 -2.10
CA SER A 323 -6.89 -4.33 -2.59
C SER A 323 -6.04 -3.99 -3.82
N ARG A 324 -4.72 -4.23 -3.74
CA ARG A 324 -3.82 -4.04 -4.89
C ARG A 324 -4.24 -4.89 -6.08
N TYR A 325 -4.62 -6.14 -5.84
CA TYR A 325 -5.08 -7.05 -6.90
C TYR A 325 -6.37 -6.56 -7.56
N VAL A 326 -7.36 -6.08 -6.79
CA VAL A 326 -8.62 -5.53 -7.32
C VAL A 326 -8.36 -4.31 -8.19
N VAL A 327 -7.52 -3.37 -7.72
CA VAL A 327 -7.14 -2.18 -8.48
C VAL A 327 -6.43 -2.56 -9.77
N GLN A 328 -5.43 -3.43 -9.71
CA GLN A 328 -4.68 -3.88 -10.87
C GLN A 328 -5.58 -4.58 -11.88
N LYS A 329 -6.47 -5.46 -11.42
CA LYS A 329 -7.44 -6.17 -12.27
C LYS A 329 -8.38 -5.19 -12.98
N ALA A 330 -8.87 -4.16 -12.28
CA ALA A 330 -9.73 -3.14 -12.86
C ALA A 330 -9.01 -2.31 -13.94
N GLN A 331 -7.77 -1.89 -13.68
CA GLN A 331 -6.96 -1.14 -14.66
C GLN A 331 -6.64 -1.98 -15.90
N ILE A 332 -6.26 -3.26 -15.73
CA ILE A 332 -6.02 -4.18 -16.86
C ILE A 332 -7.30 -4.37 -17.67
N ALA A 333 -8.44 -4.60 -17.01
CA ALA A 333 -9.72 -4.77 -17.68
C ALA A 333 -10.13 -3.52 -18.46
N TYR A 334 -9.93 -2.33 -17.88
CA TYR A 334 -10.20 -1.06 -18.53
C TYR A 334 -9.37 -0.87 -19.81
N VAL A 335 -8.07 -1.09 -19.76
CA VAL A 335 -7.20 -0.99 -20.95
C VAL A 335 -7.55 -2.05 -21.98
N ALA A 336 -7.86 -3.29 -21.56
CA ALA A 336 -8.28 -4.34 -22.46
C ALA A 336 -9.59 -3.98 -23.19
N ASP A 337 -10.54 -3.34 -22.50
CA ASP A 337 -11.78 -2.85 -23.10
C ASP A 337 -11.52 -1.73 -24.13
N LEU A 338 -10.69 -0.74 -23.78
CA LEU A 338 -10.29 0.31 -24.72
C LEU A 338 -9.62 -0.27 -25.98
N ARG A 339 -8.76 -1.29 -25.83
CA ARG A 339 -8.11 -1.97 -26.96
C ARG A 339 -9.10 -2.69 -27.88
N LYS A 340 -10.16 -3.31 -27.34
CA LYS A 340 -11.19 -3.98 -28.16
C LYS A 340 -11.91 -3.01 -29.09
N ASN A 341 -12.05 -1.77 -28.66
CA ASN A 341 -12.76 -0.71 -29.40
C ASN A 341 -11.83 0.18 -30.23
N ALA A 342 -10.52 -0.06 -30.18
CA ALA A 342 -9.53 0.73 -30.90
C ALA A 342 -9.14 0.08 -32.23
N LYS A 343 -8.99 0.90 -33.27
CA LYS A 343 -8.31 0.52 -34.49
C LYS A 343 -6.80 0.64 -34.27
N ILE A 344 -6.12 -0.50 -34.16
CA ILE A 344 -4.67 -0.57 -33.92
C ILE A 344 -4.02 -1.20 -35.15
N GLU A 345 -3.20 -0.43 -35.87
CA GLU A 345 -2.39 -0.90 -36.99
C GLU A 345 -0.93 -0.98 -36.55
N LEU A 346 -0.33 -2.17 -36.60
CA LEU A 346 1.08 -2.38 -36.27
C LEU A 346 1.88 -2.42 -37.58
N THR A 347 2.76 -1.43 -37.79
CA THR A 347 3.63 -1.36 -38.97
C THR A 347 4.79 -2.36 -38.91
N GLU A 348 5.24 -2.71 -37.72
CA GLU A 348 6.22 -3.77 -37.47
C GLU A 348 5.73 -4.58 -36.25
N PRO A 349 5.49 -5.89 -36.39
CA PRO A 349 5.12 -6.73 -35.25
C PRO A 349 6.34 -6.88 -34.32
N PRO A 350 6.13 -7.00 -32.99
CA PRO A 350 7.22 -7.28 -32.06
C PRO A 350 7.90 -8.60 -32.44
N ASP A 351 9.24 -8.60 -32.50
CA ASP A 351 10.03 -9.78 -32.81
C ASP A 351 9.93 -10.78 -31.64
N PRO A 352 9.34 -11.97 -31.82
CA PRO A 352 9.17 -12.94 -30.75
C PRO A 352 10.50 -13.46 -30.17
N LYS A 353 11.64 -13.17 -30.79
CA LYS A 353 12.97 -13.57 -30.28
C LYS A 353 13.56 -12.61 -29.25
N THR A 354 13.05 -11.38 -29.13
CA THR A 354 13.54 -10.39 -28.15
C THR A 354 12.76 -10.37 -26.83
N ASP A 355 11.64 -11.09 -26.75
CA ASP A 355 10.71 -11.06 -25.60
C ASP A 355 10.90 -12.22 -24.60
N THR A 356 11.99 -13.00 -24.67
CA THR A 356 12.42 -13.70 -23.45
C THR A 356 12.82 -12.58 -22.48
N PRO A 357 12.19 -12.41 -21.31
CA PRO A 357 12.74 -11.53 -20.31
C PRO A 357 14.14 -12.06 -20.05
N ALA A 358 15.17 -11.34 -20.51
CA ALA A 358 16.52 -11.59 -20.08
C ALA A 358 16.40 -11.60 -18.57
N ALA A 359 16.60 -12.79 -17.97
CA ALA A 359 16.50 -12.99 -16.54
C ALA A 359 17.20 -11.79 -15.91
N ALA A 360 16.42 -10.97 -15.20
CA ALA A 360 16.93 -9.78 -14.57
C ALA A 360 18.06 -10.26 -13.65
N SER A 361 19.29 -10.12 -14.13
CA SER A 361 20.48 -10.32 -13.35
C SER A 361 20.41 -9.22 -12.32
N SER A 362 19.89 -9.57 -11.15
CA SER A 362 20.00 -8.82 -9.92
C SER A 362 21.47 -8.86 -9.46
N ALA A 363 22.35 -8.28 -10.27
CA ALA A 363 23.63 -7.80 -9.80
C ALA A 363 23.44 -6.31 -9.48
N PRO A 364 23.53 -5.88 -8.20
CA PRO A 364 23.57 -4.47 -7.87
C PRO A 364 24.70 -3.83 -8.67
N ALA A 365 24.39 -2.80 -9.47
CA ALA A 365 25.41 -1.98 -10.10
C ALA A 365 26.33 -1.46 -8.98
N ALA A 366 27.59 -1.92 -9.01
CA ALA A 366 28.61 -1.46 -8.09
C ALA A 366 28.72 0.07 -8.21
N PRO A 367 28.85 0.81 -7.10
CA PRO A 367 29.00 2.26 -7.14
C PRO A 367 30.26 2.63 -7.94
N ALA A 368 30.09 3.56 -8.88
CA ALA A 368 31.19 4.10 -9.67
C ALA A 368 32.33 4.59 -8.74
N PRO A 369 33.61 4.32 -9.06
CA PRO A 369 34.71 4.78 -8.24
C PRO A 369 34.78 6.31 -8.26
N ALA A 370 34.89 6.90 -7.08
CA ALA A 370 35.06 8.34 -6.87
C ALA A 370 36.28 8.88 -7.66
N PRO A 371 36.23 10.13 -8.14
CA PRO A 371 37.34 10.73 -8.88
C PRO A 371 38.60 10.81 -8.01
N ALA A 372 39.70 10.31 -8.56
CA ALA A 372 41.01 10.30 -7.90
C ALA A 372 41.49 11.73 -7.61
N ALA A 373 41.86 11.98 -6.35
CA ALA A 373 42.53 13.20 -5.94
C ALA A 373 43.89 13.36 -6.66
N PRO A 374 44.31 14.61 -6.99
CA PRO A 374 45.53 14.85 -7.74
C PRO A 374 46.78 14.44 -6.93
N GLY A 375 47.61 13.60 -7.53
CA GLY A 375 48.80 13.01 -6.93
C GLY A 375 49.85 14.04 -6.49
N LYS A 376 50.40 13.82 -5.30
CA LYS A 376 51.63 14.45 -4.81
C LYS A 376 52.77 14.18 -5.79
N LYS A 377 53.44 15.24 -6.25
CA LYS A 377 54.74 15.17 -6.95
C LYS A 377 55.78 14.46 -6.06
N PRO A 378 56.62 13.57 -6.61
CA PRO A 378 57.80 13.07 -5.91
C PRO A 378 58.87 14.17 -5.88
N GLY A 379 59.36 14.47 -4.68
CA GLY A 379 60.50 15.36 -4.46
C GLY A 379 61.77 14.78 -5.06
N LYS A 380 62.51 15.62 -5.80
CA LYS A 380 63.89 15.36 -6.20
C LYS A 380 64.81 15.82 -5.06
N LYS A 381 65.64 14.87 -4.59
CA LYS A 381 66.89 14.97 -3.81
C LYS A 381 67.02 16.05 -2.73
#